data_AF-A0A8X6PFB4-F1
#
_entry.id   AF-A0A8X6PFB4-F1
#
_cell.length_a   1.000
_cell.length_b   1.000
_cell.length_c   1.000
_cell.angle_alpha   90.00
_cell.angle_beta   90.00
_cell.angle_gamma   90.00
#
_symmetry.space_group_name_H-M   'P 1'
#
loop_
_entity.id
_entity.type
_entity.pdbx_description
1 polymer ?
#
loop_
_entity_poly.entity_id
_entity_poly.type
_entity_poly.pdbx_seq_one_letter_code
_entity_poly.pdbx_strand_id
1 'polypeptide(L)'
;MAAYRFAVQNLCKHFNNLTVLGSFRYLSSSVSNSSNVANKKLEVYLPIVTSLRFSHTFLSRITAEQLWKGVTSVSPAGRKKGRGRATGRTRQRDLNRGQVIGFGKKNMIWPGLNAPIVQGREIIRQQELPRDEAREKRILELRDKSVGRKSFKLSPLERGWTGNKLPGRSLGPPDPIGEGIHWSTTQNSLFKPPYENQINSGMNHRSVV
;
A
#
# COMPACT_ATOMS: atom_id res chain seq x y z
N MET A 1 -4.70 9.66 29.16
CA MET A 1 -4.10 9.10 27.91
C MET A 1 -4.20 10.10 26.75
N ALA A 2 -3.68 11.31 26.95
CA ALA A 2 -3.87 12.44 26.01
C ALA A 2 -2.57 12.85 25.28
N ALA A 3 -1.44 12.18 25.54
CA ALA A 3 -0.12 12.63 25.07
C ALA A 3 0.25 12.21 23.63
N TYR A 4 -0.50 11.28 23.01
CA TYR A 4 -0.13 10.75 21.68
C TYR A 4 -0.91 11.36 20.50
N ARG A 5 -1.87 12.25 20.76
CA ARG A 5 -2.63 12.96 19.71
C ARG A 5 -2.01 14.30 19.29
N PHE A 6 -1.09 14.85 20.08
CA PHE A 6 -0.43 16.12 19.80
C PHE A 6 0.77 16.01 18.85
N ALA A 7 1.39 14.82 18.72
CA ALA A 7 2.60 14.64 17.91
C ALA A 7 2.34 14.46 16.40
N VAL A 8 1.12 14.07 15.99
CA VAL A 8 0.82 13.81 14.57
C VAL A 8 0.31 15.06 13.83
N GLN A 9 -0.25 16.03 14.55
CA GLN A 9 -0.68 17.31 13.95
C GLN A 9 0.48 18.29 13.71
N ASN A 10 1.63 18.10 14.36
CA ASN A 10 2.77 19.01 14.27
C ASN A 10 3.78 18.69 13.16
N LEU A 11 3.62 17.57 12.44
CA LEU A 11 4.44 17.28 11.24
C LEU A 11 3.80 17.77 9.92
N CYS A 12 2.49 18.02 9.90
CA CYS A 12 1.78 18.46 8.69
C CYS A 12 1.71 19.99 8.52
N LYS A 13 2.15 20.78 9.49
CA LYS A 13 2.22 22.25 9.37
C LYS A 13 3.58 22.75 8.86
N HIS A 14 4.58 21.88 8.71
CA HIS A 14 5.93 22.28 8.29
C HIS A 14 6.20 22.17 6.78
N PHE A 15 5.26 21.65 5.99
CA PHE A 15 5.47 21.36 4.57
C PHE A 15 4.64 22.21 3.59
N ASN A 16 3.90 23.22 4.06
CA ASN A 16 3.04 24.05 3.19
C ASN A 16 3.42 25.53 3.08
N ASN A 17 4.58 25.94 3.61
CA ASN A 17 5.10 27.31 3.45
C ASN A 17 6.34 27.39 2.54
N LEU A 18 6.55 26.43 1.64
CA LEU A 18 7.46 26.61 0.52
C LEU A 18 6.66 27.17 -0.66
N THR A 19 6.15 28.38 -0.45
CA THR A 19 5.77 29.28 -1.53
C THR A 19 6.99 29.49 -2.43
N VAL A 20 6.79 29.10 -3.67
CA VAL A 20 7.48 29.53 -4.89
C VAL A 20 8.22 30.86 -4.70
N LEU A 21 9.50 30.79 -4.36
CA LEU A 21 10.50 31.78 -4.75
C LEU A 21 11.64 30.97 -5.33
N GLY A 22 11.53 30.69 -6.63
CA GLY A 22 12.67 30.27 -7.42
C GLY A 22 13.68 31.40 -7.43
N SER A 23 14.53 31.46 -6.41
CA SER A 23 15.75 32.24 -6.46
C SER A 23 16.68 31.57 -7.46
N PHE A 24 16.54 31.94 -8.72
CA PHE A 24 17.64 31.88 -9.68
C PHE A 24 18.78 32.71 -9.06
N ARG A 25 19.69 32.04 -8.35
CA ARG A 25 20.98 32.64 -8.03
C ARG A 25 21.78 32.65 -9.33
N TYR A 26 21.57 33.69 -10.13
CA TYR A 26 22.62 34.17 -11.00
C TYR A 26 23.79 34.52 -10.07
N LEU A 27 24.87 33.73 -10.09
CA LEU A 27 26.16 34.25 -9.69
C LEU A 27 26.51 35.32 -10.74
N SER A 28 26.11 36.55 -10.47
CA SER A 28 26.75 37.71 -11.07
C SER A 28 28.18 37.71 -10.55
N SER A 29 29.13 37.21 -11.34
CA SER A 29 30.54 37.43 -11.10
C SER A 29 30.79 38.93 -11.15
N SER A 30 30.94 39.55 -9.97
CA SER A 30 31.41 40.91 -9.81
C SER A 30 32.75 41.06 -10.52
N VAL A 31 32.78 41.83 -11.61
CA VAL A 31 34.01 42.28 -12.25
C VAL A 31 34.68 43.27 -11.29
N SER A 32 35.61 42.80 -10.49
CA SER A 32 36.54 43.66 -9.77
C SER A 32 37.63 44.08 -10.75
N ASN A 33 37.60 45.35 -11.18
CA ASN A 33 38.73 45.98 -11.84
C ASN A 33 39.89 46.08 -10.86
N SER A 34 40.86 45.18 -10.98
CA SER A 34 42.19 45.36 -10.43
C SER A 34 43.16 44.91 -11.51
N SER A 35 43.87 45.88 -12.06
CA SER A 35 44.99 45.70 -12.96
C SER A 35 46.08 44.89 -12.24
N ASN A 36 46.36 43.67 -12.72
CA ASN A 36 47.72 43.15 -12.85
C ASN A 36 47.72 41.85 -13.66
N VAL A 37 48.59 41.82 -14.67
CA VAL A 37 48.80 40.74 -15.63
C VAL A 37 49.57 39.60 -14.96
N ALA A 38 48.95 38.43 -14.79
CA ALA A 38 49.66 37.14 -14.73
C ALA A 38 48.68 35.95 -14.80
N ASN A 39 48.85 35.11 -15.83
CA ASN A 39 48.48 33.69 -15.92
C ASN A 39 46.99 33.31 -15.68
N LYS A 40 46.14 33.48 -16.71
CA LYS A 40 44.81 32.86 -16.74
C LYS A 40 44.95 31.37 -17.06
N LYS A 41 44.94 30.53 -16.02
CA LYS A 41 44.79 29.07 -16.12
C LYS A 41 43.44 28.76 -16.76
N LEU A 42 43.44 28.05 -17.89
CA LEU A 42 42.21 27.60 -18.55
C LEU A 42 41.56 26.51 -17.69
N GLU A 43 40.62 26.90 -16.83
CA GLU A 43 39.78 25.95 -16.09
C GLU A 43 38.76 25.33 -17.05
N VAL A 44 38.96 24.06 -17.37
CA VAL A 44 38.03 23.25 -18.15
C VAL A 44 36.75 23.06 -17.32
N TYR A 45 35.69 23.80 -17.66
CA TYR A 45 34.36 23.58 -17.11
C TYR A 45 33.80 22.28 -17.67
N LEU A 46 33.89 21.20 -16.89
CA LEU A 46 33.12 19.99 -17.16
C LEU A 46 31.63 20.32 -16.98
N PRO A 47 30.76 20.05 -17.97
CA PRO A 47 29.33 20.25 -17.78
C PRO A 47 28.88 19.32 -16.65
N ILE A 48 28.51 19.91 -15.51
CA ILE A 48 27.87 19.17 -14.42
C ILE A 48 26.50 18.73 -14.96
N VAL A 49 26.44 17.52 -15.53
CA VAL A 49 25.18 16.86 -15.87
C VAL A 49 24.51 16.51 -14.55
N THR A 50 23.78 17.48 -14.01
CA THR A 50 22.90 17.22 -12.87
C THR A 50 21.78 16.33 -13.39
N SER A 51 21.81 15.05 -13.01
CA SER A 51 20.70 14.13 -13.25
C SER A 51 19.50 14.62 -12.46
N LEU A 52 18.64 15.45 -13.08
CA LEU A 52 17.32 15.77 -12.56
C LEU A 52 16.53 14.47 -12.47
N ARG A 53 16.45 13.90 -11.26
CA ARG A 53 15.58 12.75 -11.01
C ARG A 53 14.14 13.26 -11.02
N PHE A 54 13.51 13.16 -12.17
CA PHE A 54 12.09 13.45 -12.36
C PHE A 54 11.22 12.36 -11.70
N SER A 55 11.27 12.25 -10.37
CA SER A 55 10.57 11.22 -9.60
C SER A 55 9.05 11.36 -9.59
N HIS A 56 8.52 12.49 -10.07
CA HIS A 56 7.09 12.84 -10.02
C HIS A 56 6.41 13.00 -11.39
N THR A 57 7.06 12.60 -12.48
CA THR A 57 6.44 12.71 -13.82
C THR A 57 5.38 11.63 -14.05
N PHE A 58 4.51 11.85 -15.03
CA PHE A 58 3.48 10.88 -15.41
C PHE A 58 4.11 9.57 -15.92
N LEU A 59 5.18 9.67 -16.71
CA LEU A 59 5.87 8.52 -17.31
C LEU A 59 6.66 7.68 -16.31
N SER A 60 7.02 8.24 -15.15
CA SER A 60 7.72 7.53 -14.08
C SER A 60 6.78 6.81 -13.11
N ARG A 61 5.46 6.82 -13.36
CA ARG A 61 4.48 6.14 -12.50
C ARG A 61 4.50 4.63 -12.75
N ILE A 62 4.52 3.87 -11.68
CA ILE A 62 4.44 2.41 -11.70
C ILE A 62 3.06 1.92 -11.29
N THR A 63 2.74 0.69 -11.64
CA THR A 63 1.43 0.09 -11.34
C THR A 63 1.26 -0.13 -9.83
N ALA A 64 0.00 -0.19 -9.38
CA ALA A 64 -0.31 -0.44 -7.97
C ALA A 64 0.30 -1.76 -7.47
N GLU A 65 0.36 -2.79 -8.31
CA GLU A 65 0.99 -4.07 -7.97
C GLU A 65 2.49 -3.91 -7.71
N GLN A 66 3.20 -3.18 -8.57
CA GLN A 66 4.62 -2.90 -8.39
C GLN A 66 4.89 -2.09 -7.12
N LEU A 67 4.04 -1.09 -6.83
CA LEU A 67 4.11 -0.31 -5.59
C LEU A 67 3.93 -1.20 -4.36
N TRP A 68 2.87 -2.01 -4.34
CA TRP A 68 2.58 -2.89 -3.21
C TRP A 68 3.64 -3.98 -3.03
N LYS A 69 4.21 -4.50 -4.12
CA LYS A 69 5.35 -5.40 -4.08
C LYS A 69 6.54 -4.73 -3.42
N GLY A 70 6.85 -3.48 -3.74
CA GLY A 70 7.92 -2.72 -3.08
C GLY A 70 7.71 -2.56 -1.57
N VAL A 71 6.48 -2.26 -1.14
CA VAL A 71 6.16 -1.99 0.29
C VAL A 71 6.02 -3.27 1.13
N THR A 72 5.48 -4.35 0.56
CA THR A 72 5.11 -5.56 1.34
C THR A 72 6.07 -6.73 1.18
N SER A 73 6.91 -6.69 0.14
CA SER A 73 7.93 -7.72 -0.07
C SER A 73 9.08 -7.57 0.91
N VAL A 74 9.75 -8.69 1.14
CA VAL A 74 11.05 -8.75 1.81
C VAL A 74 12.04 -9.33 0.81
N SER A 75 13.34 -9.15 1.06
CA SER A 75 14.35 -9.81 0.24
C SER A 75 14.11 -11.33 0.22
N PRO A 76 14.39 -12.02 -0.90
CA PRO A 76 14.21 -13.48 -1.00
C PRO A 76 14.87 -14.25 0.15
N ALA A 77 16.07 -13.80 0.56
CA ALA A 77 16.80 -14.33 1.72
C ALA A 77 16.04 -14.13 3.04
N GLY A 78 15.44 -12.94 3.25
CA GLY A 78 14.63 -12.64 4.43
C GLY A 78 13.36 -13.49 4.51
N ARG A 79 12.69 -13.72 3.36
CA ARG A 79 11.50 -14.59 3.27
C ARG A 79 11.84 -16.04 3.59
N LYS A 80 12.90 -16.58 3.00
CA LYS A 80 13.29 -18.00 3.16
C LYS A 80 13.68 -18.34 4.59
N LYS A 81 14.40 -17.44 5.26
CA LYS A 81 14.94 -17.68 6.61
C LYS A 81 14.05 -17.14 7.75
N GLY A 82 12.86 -16.62 7.45
CA GLY A 82 11.94 -16.12 8.48
C GLY A 82 12.50 -14.97 9.34
N ARG A 83 13.42 -14.16 8.81
CA ARG A 83 14.09 -13.09 9.57
C ARG A 83 13.17 -11.91 9.93
N GLY A 84 12.05 -11.77 9.22
CA GLY A 84 11.08 -10.70 9.47
C GLY A 84 10.11 -11.03 10.59
N ARG A 85 9.87 -10.07 11.50
CA ARG A 85 8.80 -10.19 12.49
C ARG A 85 7.44 -10.14 11.80
N ALA A 86 6.54 -11.04 12.15
CA ALA A 86 5.17 -11.07 11.61
C ALA A 86 4.29 -9.93 12.16
N THR A 87 4.60 -9.44 13.36
CA THR A 87 3.88 -8.36 14.03
C THR A 87 4.10 -7.04 13.29
N GLY A 88 3.01 -6.31 13.01
CA GLY A 88 3.09 -5.00 12.34
C GLY A 88 3.26 -5.05 10.82
N ARG A 89 3.27 -6.23 10.18
CA ARG A 89 3.35 -6.32 8.71
C ARG A 89 2.20 -5.57 8.04
N THR A 90 2.55 -4.68 7.11
CA THR A 90 1.58 -3.98 6.26
C THR A 90 0.93 -4.97 5.29
N ARG A 91 -0.40 -4.94 5.23
CA ARG A 91 -1.17 -5.74 4.27
C ARG A 91 -1.44 -4.90 3.04
N GLN A 92 -1.23 -5.47 1.87
CA GLN A 92 -1.66 -4.88 0.61
C GLN A 92 -3.16 -4.56 0.65
N ARG A 93 -3.51 -3.33 0.31
CA ARG A 93 -4.91 -2.87 0.22
C ARG A 93 -5.23 -2.56 -1.23
N ASP A 94 -6.37 -3.04 -1.69
CA ASP A 94 -6.88 -2.67 -3.00
C ASP A 94 -7.51 -1.27 -2.91
N LEU A 95 -6.94 -0.32 -3.66
CA LEU A 95 -7.38 1.07 -3.70
C LEU A 95 -8.55 1.27 -4.66
N ASN A 96 -8.79 0.34 -5.59
CA ASN A 96 -9.87 0.44 -6.57
C ASN A 96 -11.22 0.01 -5.98
N ARG A 97 -11.19 -0.78 -4.89
CA ARG A 97 -12.40 -1.23 -4.21
C ARG A 97 -13.16 -0.04 -3.61
N GLY A 98 -14.44 0.07 -3.98
CA GLY A 98 -15.33 1.14 -3.50
C GLY A 98 -15.21 2.44 -4.29
N GLN A 99 -14.42 2.49 -5.37
CA GLN A 99 -14.44 3.58 -6.33
C GLN A 99 -15.42 3.24 -7.46
N VAL A 100 -16.27 4.19 -7.83
CA VAL A 100 -17.19 4.08 -8.97
C VAL A 100 -16.70 5.01 -10.07
N ILE A 101 -16.67 4.50 -11.30
CA ILE A 101 -16.21 5.26 -12.47
C ILE A 101 -17.12 6.47 -12.68
N GLY A 102 -16.55 7.60 -13.11
CA GLY A 102 -17.30 8.85 -13.33
C GLY A 102 -17.52 9.68 -12.09
N PHE A 103 -17.03 9.25 -10.93
CA PHE A 103 -17.04 10.06 -9.72
C PHE A 103 -15.62 10.44 -9.29
N GLY A 104 -15.42 11.72 -9.00
CA GLY A 104 -14.15 12.26 -8.50
C GLY A 104 -14.35 13.25 -7.37
N LYS A 105 -13.29 14.02 -7.08
CA LYS A 105 -13.31 15.12 -6.11
C LYS A 105 -14.21 16.27 -6.57
N LYS A 106 -14.24 16.54 -7.88
CA LYS A 106 -15.23 17.43 -8.49
C LYS A 106 -16.50 16.62 -8.71
N ASN A 107 -17.61 17.14 -8.20
CA ASN A 107 -18.92 16.53 -8.40
C ASN A 107 -19.45 16.96 -9.76
N MET A 108 -19.36 16.09 -10.76
CA MET A 108 -19.76 16.41 -12.13
C MET A 108 -20.59 15.27 -12.70
N ILE A 109 -21.66 15.61 -13.43
CA ILE A 109 -22.46 14.67 -14.19
C ILE A 109 -21.80 14.42 -15.55
N TRP A 110 -21.62 13.15 -15.86
CA TRP A 110 -21.10 12.61 -17.10
C TRP A 110 -22.20 11.73 -17.72
N PRO A 111 -22.98 12.25 -18.69
CA PRO A 111 -24.03 11.48 -19.32
C PRO A 111 -23.44 10.24 -20.00
N GLY A 112 -24.01 9.07 -19.71
CA GLY A 112 -23.52 7.76 -20.18
C GLY A 112 -22.46 7.10 -19.29
N LEU A 113 -22.03 7.75 -18.19
CA LEU A 113 -21.06 7.18 -17.26
C LEU A 113 -21.59 7.09 -15.82
N ASN A 114 -21.93 8.24 -15.23
CA ASN A 114 -22.48 8.29 -13.86
C ASN A 114 -23.98 8.62 -13.82
N ALA A 115 -24.54 9.10 -14.94
CA ALA A 115 -25.95 9.41 -15.12
C ALA A 115 -26.42 8.87 -16.49
N PRO A 116 -27.72 8.54 -16.64
CA PRO A 116 -28.26 8.14 -17.95
C PRO A 116 -28.19 9.29 -18.95
N ILE A 117 -28.15 8.97 -20.25
CA ILE A 117 -28.10 10.00 -21.32
C ILE A 117 -29.44 10.74 -21.42
N VAL A 118 -30.55 10.02 -21.24
CA VAL A 118 -31.91 10.57 -21.28
C VAL A 118 -32.56 10.35 -19.93
N GLN A 119 -33.07 11.42 -19.32
CA GLN A 119 -33.87 11.35 -18.10
C GLN A 119 -35.28 11.87 -18.40
N GLY A 120 -36.24 10.95 -18.44
CA GLY A 120 -37.61 11.26 -18.86
C GLY A 120 -37.65 11.67 -20.34
N ARG A 121 -37.87 12.97 -20.61
CA ARG A 121 -37.93 13.54 -21.96
C ARG A 121 -36.74 14.44 -22.29
N GLU A 122 -35.82 14.64 -21.34
CA GLU A 122 -34.70 15.57 -21.49
C GLU A 122 -33.38 14.81 -21.64
N ILE A 123 -32.53 15.34 -22.54
CA ILE A 123 -31.16 14.86 -22.73
C ILE A 123 -30.28 15.56 -21.69
N ILE A 124 -29.65 14.78 -20.83
CA ILE A 124 -28.79 15.32 -19.78
C ILE A 124 -27.48 15.82 -20.40
N ARG A 125 -27.11 17.06 -20.07
CA ARG A 125 -25.82 17.65 -20.44
C ARG A 125 -24.81 17.49 -19.31
N GLN A 126 -23.53 17.54 -19.65
CA GLN A 126 -22.47 17.59 -18.65
C GLN A 126 -22.63 18.85 -17.80
N GLN A 127 -22.72 18.67 -16.48
CA GLN A 127 -22.93 19.77 -15.53
C GLN A 127 -22.12 19.52 -14.26
N GLU A 128 -21.48 20.57 -13.74
CA GLU A 128 -20.87 20.55 -12.40
C GLU A 128 -21.95 20.79 -11.34
N LEU A 129 -22.01 19.89 -10.36
CA LEU A 129 -22.91 20.00 -9.22
C LEU A 129 -22.16 20.60 -8.03
N PRO A 130 -22.90 21.18 -7.06
CA PRO A 130 -22.34 21.52 -5.77
C PRO A 130 -21.63 20.33 -5.12
N ARG A 131 -20.62 20.63 -4.29
CA ARG A 131 -19.90 19.61 -3.54
C ARG A 131 -20.84 18.96 -2.53
N ASP A 132 -20.93 17.63 -2.58
CA ASP A 132 -21.73 16.84 -1.64
C ASP A 132 -20.83 16.32 -0.50
N GLU A 133 -20.76 17.08 0.60
CA GLU A 133 -19.99 16.68 1.79
C GLU A 133 -20.52 15.40 2.44
N ALA A 134 -21.83 15.15 2.36
CA ALA A 134 -22.44 13.97 2.96
C ALA A 134 -21.97 12.69 2.26
N ARG A 135 -21.73 12.77 0.95
CA ARG A 135 -21.12 11.69 0.18
C ARG A 135 -19.67 11.45 0.57
N GLU A 136 -18.87 12.49 0.72
CA GLU A 136 -17.46 12.35 1.15
C GLU A 136 -17.36 11.68 2.52
N LYS A 137 -18.22 12.09 3.46
CA LYS A 137 -18.34 11.45 4.79
C LYS A 137 -18.69 9.97 4.68
N ARG A 138 -19.66 9.59 3.84
CA ARG A 138 -20.01 8.17 3.60
C ARG A 138 -18.83 7.37 3.05
N ILE A 139 -18.04 7.93 2.14
CA ILE A 139 -16.84 7.25 1.59
C ILE A 139 -15.80 7.04 2.68
N LEU A 140 -15.57 8.03 3.55
CA LEU A 140 -14.65 7.92 4.68
C LEU A 140 -15.12 6.87 5.69
N GLU A 141 -16.42 6.82 6.01
CA GLU A 141 -16.97 5.79 6.89
C GLU A 141 -16.78 4.38 6.32
N LEU A 142 -16.99 4.19 5.01
CA LEU A 142 -16.76 2.90 4.35
C LEU A 142 -15.29 2.50 4.40
N ARG A 143 -14.38 3.46 4.18
CA ARG A 143 -12.95 3.26 4.33
C ARG A 143 -12.64 2.79 5.75
N ASP A 144 -13.10 3.50 6.78
CA ASP A 144 -12.77 3.18 8.17
C ASP A 144 -13.33 1.82 8.60
N LYS A 145 -14.56 1.48 8.17
CA LYS A 145 -15.14 0.14 8.35
C LYS A 145 -14.31 -0.98 7.71
N SER A 146 -13.60 -0.69 6.61
CA SER A 146 -12.79 -1.67 5.88
C SER A 146 -11.35 -1.85 6.41
N VAL A 147 -10.84 -0.89 7.20
CA VAL A 147 -9.43 -0.87 7.64
C VAL A 147 -9.15 -1.95 8.70
N GLY A 148 -10.14 -2.30 9.52
CA GLY A 148 -10.00 -3.27 10.61
C GLY A 148 -9.58 -4.67 10.14
N ARG A 149 -8.66 -5.31 10.88
CA ARG A 149 -8.46 -6.77 10.76
C ARG A 149 -9.67 -7.44 11.41
N LYS A 150 -10.46 -8.17 10.63
CA LYS A 150 -11.39 -9.14 11.21
C LYS A 150 -10.54 -10.24 11.83
N SER A 151 -10.41 -10.21 13.16
CA SER A 151 -9.85 -11.34 13.90
C SER A 151 -10.88 -12.44 13.85
N PHE A 152 -10.57 -13.56 13.19
CA PHE A 152 -11.38 -14.77 13.28
C PHE A 152 -11.14 -15.37 14.66
N LYS A 153 -11.83 -14.84 15.68
CA LYS A 153 -11.90 -15.49 16.97
C LYS A 153 -12.85 -16.67 16.82
N LEU A 154 -12.35 -17.87 17.05
CA LEU A 154 -13.20 -19.06 17.10
C LEU A 154 -14.11 -18.97 18.33
N SER A 155 -15.32 -19.51 18.21
CA SER A 155 -16.17 -19.71 19.37
C SER A 155 -15.55 -20.77 20.30
N PRO A 156 -15.87 -20.78 21.60
CA PRO A 156 -15.36 -21.79 22.53
C PRO A 156 -15.70 -23.23 22.13
N LEU A 157 -16.82 -23.46 21.45
CA LEU A 157 -17.28 -24.79 21.01
C LEU A 157 -16.49 -25.32 19.79
N GLU A 158 -16.07 -24.42 18.90
CA GLU A 158 -15.29 -24.78 17.70
C GLU A 158 -13.78 -24.85 17.95
N ARG A 159 -13.37 -24.44 19.15
CA ARG A 159 -11.98 -24.44 19.58
C ARG A 159 -11.60 -25.85 20.06
N GLY A 160 -10.39 -26.29 19.71
CA GLY A 160 -9.83 -27.52 20.24
C GLY A 160 -9.35 -27.39 21.69
N TRP A 161 -8.35 -28.19 22.08
CA TRP A 161 -7.90 -28.24 23.49
C TRP A 161 -7.29 -26.93 23.98
N THR A 162 -6.61 -26.18 23.11
CA THR A 162 -5.90 -24.96 23.49
C THR A 162 -6.02 -23.83 22.48
N GLY A 163 -6.23 -22.62 23.00
CA GLY A 163 -6.08 -21.34 22.31
C GLY A 163 -6.60 -21.27 20.87
N ASN A 164 -5.76 -20.66 20.05
CA ASN A 164 -5.87 -20.64 18.60
C ASN A 164 -5.07 -21.81 17.97
N LYS A 165 -4.84 -22.90 18.72
CA LYS A 165 -4.08 -24.05 18.24
C LYS A 165 -5.04 -25.02 17.53
N LEU A 166 -4.49 -25.81 16.62
CA LEU A 166 -5.24 -26.80 15.84
C LEU A 166 -5.63 -28.11 16.56
N PRO A 167 -4.91 -28.63 17.59
CA PRO A 167 -5.22 -29.94 18.15
C PRO A 167 -6.56 -29.93 18.90
N GLY A 168 -7.32 -31.01 18.75
CA GLY A 168 -8.68 -31.15 19.26
C GLY A 168 -9.76 -30.46 18.43
N ARG A 169 -9.41 -29.86 17.28
CA ARG A 169 -10.39 -29.28 16.34
C ARG A 169 -10.79 -30.31 15.27
N SER A 170 -12.07 -30.35 14.92
CA SER A 170 -12.57 -31.12 13.78
C SER A 170 -12.21 -30.43 12.46
N LEU A 171 -11.64 -31.19 11.52
CA LEU A 171 -11.35 -30.69 10.17
C LEU A 171 -12.51 -30.87 9.18
N GLY A 172 -13.53 -31.63 9.58
CA GLY A 172 -14.62 -32.07 8.71
C GLY A 172 -14.40 -33.50 8.22
N PRO A 173 -15.32 -34.03 7.39
CA PRO A 173 -15.15 -35.23 6.55
C PRO A 173 -13.99 -35.04 5.54
N PRO A 174 -13.47 -36.09 4.89
CA PRO A 174 -12.39 -35.93 3.92
C PRO A 174 -12.96 -35.33 2.67
N ASP A 175 -12.05 -34.97 1.79
CA ASP A 175 -12.37 -35.03 0.38
C ASP A 175 -12.62 -36.49 -0.04
N PRO A 176 -13.80 -36.83 -0.60
CA PRO A 176 -14.12 -38.20 -0.99
C PRO A 176 -13.16 -38.69 -2.07
N ILE A 177 -12.65 -39.91 -1.93
CA ILE A 177 -11.78 -40.55 -2.92
C ILE A 177 -12.60 -41.63 -3.63
N GLY A 178 -12.96 -41.39 -4.90
CA GLY A 178 -13.75 -42.32 -5.72
C GLY A 178 -15.24 -42.39 -5.35
N GLU A 179 -15.90 -43.45 -5.81
CA GLU A 179 -17.35 -43.65 -5.66
C GLU A 179 -17.65 -44.41 -4.35
N GLY A 180 -18.05 -43.68 -3.30
CA GLY A 180 -18.85 -44.27 -2.21
C GLY A 180 -18.23 -44.38 -0.82
N ILE A 181 -17.00 -43.95 -0.57
CA ILE A 181 -16.44 -43.98 0.80
C ILE A 181 -16.62 -42.61 1.47
N HIS A 182 -17.64 -42.49 2.32
CA HIS A 182 -17.86 -41.33 3.19
C HIS A 182 -17.41 -41.65 4.61
N TRP A 183 -16.26 -41.12 5.05
CA TRP A 183 -15.88 -41.20 6.47
C TRP A 183 -16.45 -40.03 7.27
N SER A 184 -16.77 -40.28 8.55
CA SER A 184 -17.22 -39.27 9.50
C SER A 184 -16.05 -38.64 10.26
N THR A 185 -16.05 -37.31 10.36
CA THR A 185 -15.17 -36.39 11.12
C THR A 185 -13.78 -36.88 11.55
N THR A 186 -12.72 -36.23 11.04
CA THR A 186 -11.33 -36.43 11.47
C THR A 186 -10.97 -35.36 12.50
N GLN A 187 -10.39 -35.79 13.64
CA GLN A 187 -9.86 -34.90 14.67
C GLN A 187 -8.33 -34.76 14.55
N ASN A 188 -7.83 -33.54 14.71
CA ASN A 188 -6.39 -33.27 14.76
C ASN A 188 -5.81 -33.64 16.13
N SER A 189 -4.88 -34.60 16.18
CA SER A 189 -4.22 -35.03 17.42
C SER A 189 -2.97 -34.19 17.75
N LEU A 190 -2.12 -33.88 16.77
CA LEU A 190 -0.90 -33.10 16.98
C LEU A 190 -0.35 -32.49 15.68
N PHE A 191 -0.26 -31.15 15.62
CA PHE A 191 0.45 -30.46 14.55
C PHE A 191 1.76 -29.88 15.10
N LYS A 192 2.87 -30.60 14.89
CA LYS A 192 4.23 -30.11 15.14
C LYS A 192 4.99 -30.14 13.81
N PRO A 193 5.32 -28.98 13.22
CA PRO A 193 6.08 -28.99 11.97
C PRO A 193 7.50 -29.51 12.24
N PRO A 194 7.96 -30.56 11.52
CA PRO A 194 9.32 -31.03 11.64
C PRO A 194 10.30 -30.05 10.99
N TYR A 195 11.48 -29.93 11.59
CA TYR A 195 12.61 -29.23 11.00
C TYR A 195 13.52 -30.24 10.31
N GLU A 196 13.92 -29.93 9.09
CA GLU A 196 14.88 -30.74 8.33
C GLU A 196 16.05 -29.86 7.89
N ASN A 197 17.27 -30.34 8.09
CA ASN A 197 18.47 -29.66 7.64
C ASN A 197 18.86 -30.18 6.25
N GLN A 198 18.95 -29.28 5.28
CA GLN A 198 19.40 -29.59 3.93
C GLN A 198 20.70 -28.85 3.61
N ILE A 199 21.61 -29.51 2.89
CA ILE A 199 22.98 -29.04 2.61
C ILE A 199 23.00 -27.63 2.00
N ASN A 200 22.09 -27.32 1.07
CA ASN A 200 22.11 -26.05 0.32
C ASN A 200 21.16 -24.97 0.84
N SER A 201 20.23 -25.31 1.74
CA SER A 201 19.19 -24.39 2.22
C SER A 201 19.18 -24.17 3.73
N GLY A 202 19.95 -24.97 4.48
CA GLY A 202 19.95 -24.96 5.93
C GLY A 202 18.66 -25.54 6.50
N MET A 203 18.23 -25.00 7.65
CA MET A 203 17.05 -25.49 8.39
C MET A 203 15.76 -25.06 7.69
N ASN A 204 15.03 -26.04 7.15
CA ASN A 204 13.78 -25.85 6.44
C ASN A 204 12.60 -26.27 7.32
N HIS A 205 11.49 -25.55 7.15
CA HIS A 205 10.22 -25.89 7.76
C HIS A 205 9.41 -26.75 6.79
N ARG A 206 9.15 -28.02 7.12
CA ARG A 206 8.23 -28.88 6.34
C ARG A 206 6.82 -28.76 6.90
N SER A 207 5.85 -28.46 6.05
CA SER A 207 4.44 -28.71 6.37
C SER A 207 4.17 -30.18 6.09
N VAL A 208 3.89 -30.95 7.14
CA VAL A 208 3.27 -32.27 6.97
C VAL A 208 1.84 -31.98 6.52
N VAL A 209 1.53 -32.35 5.28
CA VAL A 209 0.17 -32.33 4.73
C VAL A 209 -0.48 -33.64 5.12
#